data_AF-A0A258GW12-F1
#
_entry.id   AF-A0A258GW12-F1
#
_cell.length_a   1.000
_cell.length_b   1.000
_cell.length_c   1.000
_cell.angle_alpha   90.00
_cell.angle_beta   90.00
_cell.angle_gamma   90.00
#
_symmetry.space_group_name_H-M   'P 1'
#
loop_
_entity.id
_entity.type
_entity.pdbx_description
1 polymer ?
#
loop_
_entity_poly.entity_id
_entity_poly.type
_entity_poly.pdbx_seq_one_letter_code
_entity_poly.pdbx_strand_id
1 'polypeptide(L)'
;MRAFLLLAATIALAGCNQQPAEQPTLAQNEAAAREAAADLKGWDRVFGFPTETIGRLNQYGYRLAPYAAAPTGFAAKGAAITLSQSDAKSPNTGTVTVTGPDAETIDTITFALSLTDDANAETAKKRLTDIVRAFLFQYRIDDKKALDAIAKEQAFDGMIGTAPIAIAIDKGDAARTLTVTFRRPSATAPAEAMVGNSQQP
;
A
#
# COMPACT_ATOMS: atom_id res chain seq x y z
N MET A 1 -14.21 51.89 71.54
CA MET A 1 -13.68 50.56 71.18
C MET A 1 -13.53 50.51 69.66
N ARG A 2 -12.28 50.25 69.22
CA ARG A 2 -11.78 49.61 67.97
C ARG A 2 -12.71 49.63 66.74
N ALA A 3 -12.42 50.30 65.62
CA ALA A 3 -11.24 50.36 64.73
C ALA A 3 -11.56 49.68 63.37
N PHE A 4 -11.34 50.47 62.30
CA PHE A 4 -11.30 50.17 60.87
C PHE A 4 -10.75 48.78 60.47
N LEU A 5 -11.24 48.24 59.34
CA LEU A 5 -10.41 47.99 58.14
C LEU A 5 -11.23 47.45 56.94
N LEU A 6 -11.15 48.21 55.84
CA LEU A 6 -11.42 47.79 54.45
C LEU A 6 -10.37 46.76 54.00
N LEU A 7 -10.77 45.76 53.21
CA LEU A 7 -9.86 45.11 52.26
C LEU A 7 -10.60 44.64 51.00
N ALA A 8 -10.19 45.21 49.87
CA ALA A 8 -10.60 44.86 48.52
C ALA A 8 -9.98 43.53 48.08
N ALA A 9 -10.71 42.73 47.30
CA ALA A 9 -10.17 41.60 46.56
C ALA A 9 -10.56 41.74 45.08
N THR A 10 -9.69 42.44 44.35
CA THR A 10 -9.56 42.36 42.89
C THR A 10 -9.01 40.98 42.52
N ILE A 11 -9.87 40.07 42.06
CA ILE A 11 -9.41 38.85 41.38
C ILE A 11 -9.28 39.21 39.90
N ALA A 12 -8.03 39.29 39.45
CA ALA A 12 -7.63 39.46 38.07
C ALA A 12 -8.22 38.34 37.20
N LEU A 13 -8.99 38.71 36.16
CA LEU A 13 -9.25 37.84 35.02
C LEU A 13 -7.95 37.69 34.21
N ALA A 14 -7.04 36.86 34.70
CA ALA A 14 -5.90 36.33 33.97
C ALA A 14 -6.09 34.82 33.80
N GLY A 15 -7.13 34.44 33.06
CA GLY A 15 -7.42 33.08 32.63
C GLY A 15 -7.50 33.07 31.12
N CYS A 16 -6.37 32.71 30.51
CA CYS A 16 -6.02 32.89 29.12
C CYS A 16 -7.08 32.42 28.13
N ASN A 17 -7.33 33.32 27.17
CA ASN A 17 -7.93 33.08 25.87
C ASN A 17 -7.20 31.89 25.19
N GLN A 18 -7.63 30.65 25.43
CA GLN A 18 -7.21 29.51 24.63
C GLN A 18 -7.89 29.63 23.27
N GLN A 19 -7.27 30.43 22.40
CA GLN A 19 -7.54 30.35 20.97
C GLN A 19 -7.33 28.88 20.58
N PRO A 20 -8.31 28.23 19.91
CA PRO A 20 -8.12 26.88 19.41
C PRO A 20 -6.81 26.87 18.62
N ALA A 21 -5.93 25.90 18.89
CA ALA A 21 -4.72 25.72 18.10
C ALA A 21 -5.14 25.69 16.63
N GLU A 22 -4.64 26.64 15.84
CA GLU A 22 -4.93 26.70 14.41
C GLU A 22 -4.56 25.33 13.81
N GLN A 23 -5.58 24.63 13.32
CA GLN A 23 -5.34 23.37 12.64
C GLN A 23 -4.53 23.68 11.37
N PRO A 24 -3.43 22.96 11.12
CA PRO A 24 -2.63 23.20 9.94
C PRO A 24 -3.47 23.04 8.69
N THR A 25 -3.32 24.00 7.78
CA THR A 25 -3.98 24.00 6.47
C THR A 25 -3.57 22.76 5.66
N LEU A 26 -4.38 22.38 4.66
CA LEU A 26 -4.04 21.30 3.73
C LEU A 26 -2.64 21.51 3.11
N ALA A 27 -2.33 22.74 2.70
CA ALA A 27 -1.04 23.09 2.12
C ALA A 27 0.14 22.86 3.09
N GLN A 28 -0.04 23.16 4.38
CA GLN A 28 0.96 22.91 5.42
C GLN A 28 1.13 21.40 5.67
N ASN A 29 0.04 20.64 5.71
CA ASN A 29 0.09 19.18 5.85
C ASN A 29 0.79 18.52 4.66
N GLU A 30 0.51 18.97 3.44
CA GLU A 30 1.18 18.48 2.24
C GLU A 30 2.67 18.84 2.21
N ALA A 31 3.03 20.05 2.66
CA ALA A 31 4.43 20.47 2.76
C ALA A 31 5.21 19.62 3.78
N ALA A 32 4.66 19.44 4.99
CA ALA A 32 5.26 18.61 6.03
C ALA A 32 5.42 17.16 5.58
N ALA A 33 4.42 16.61 4.88
CA ALA A 33 4.49 15.26 4.33
C ALA A 33 5.58 15.13 3.24
N ARG A 34 5.76 16.16 2.40
CA ARG A 34 6.86 16.20 1.41
C ARG A 34 8.23 16.31 2.06
N GLU A 35 8.35 17.09 3.13
CA GLU A 35 9.60 17.21 3.91
C GLU A 35 9.94 15.88 4.60
N ALA A 36 8.97 15.24 5.25
CA ALA A 36 9.16 13.92 5.86
C ALA A 36 9.61 12.84 4.86
N ALA A 37 9.18 12.96 3.60
CA ALA A 37 9.56 12.05 2.52
C ALA A 37 10.77 12.52 1.69
N ALA A 38 11.40 13.66 2.01
CA ALA A 38 12.43 14.25 1.16
C ALA A 38 13.68 13.37 1.04
N ASP A 39 14.08 12.73 2.14
CA ASP A 39 15.27 11.88 2.19
C ASP A 39 15.00 10.41 1.83
N LEU A 40 13.72 10.00 1.82
CA LEU A 40 13.32 8.64 1.47
C LEU A 40 13.48 8.39 -0.03
N LYS A 41 14.11 7.27 -0.38
CA LYS A 41 14.36 6.84 -1.77
C LYS A 41 14.08 5.36 -1.94
N GLY A 42 13.83 4.94 -3.19
CA GLY A 42 13.62 3.53 -3.53
C GLY A 42 12.56 2.89 -2.65
N TRP A 43 12.88 1.72 -2.09
CA TRP A 43 11.97 0.97 -1.23
C TRP A 43 11.60 1.68 0.07
N ASP A 44 12.49 2.49 0.65
CA ASP A 44 12.18 3.23 1.88
C ASP A 44 11.05 4.24 1.64
N ARG A 45 11.02 4.85 0.45
CA ARG A 45 9.93 5.76 0.04
C ARG A 45 8.64 5.00 -0.30
N VAL A 46 8.76 3.85 -0.96
CA VAL A 46 7.60 3.00 -1.27
C VAL A 46 6.89 2.57 0.02
N PHE A 47 7.65 2.12 1.02
CA PHE A 47 7.10 1.55 2.24
C PHE A 47 6.86 2.56 3.36
N GLY A 48 7.58 3.68 3.39
CA GLY A 48 7.48 4.71 4.44
C GLY A 48 6.58 5.89 4.07
N PHE A 49 5.93 5.88 2.90
CA PHE A 49 5.06 6.99 2.50
C PHE A 49 3.78 6.53 1.80
N PRO A 50 2.79 6.01 2.58
CA PRO A 50 1.64 5.30 2.02
C PRO A 50 0.81 6.16 1.07
N THR A 51 0.51 7.41 1.42
CA THR A 51 -0.30 8.32 0.59
C THR A 51 0.31 8.51 -0.81
N GLU A 52 1.63 8.68 -0.91
CA GLU A 52 2.29 8.79 -2.22
C GLU A 52 2.25 7.46 -2.99
N THR A 53 2.52 6.33 -2.32
CA THR A 53 2.47 5.01 -2.92
C THR A 53 1.08 4.68 -3.49
N ILE A 54 0.02 4.98 -2.74
CA ILE A 54 -1.36 4.89 -3.23
C ILE A 54 -1.59 5.80 -4.44
N GLY A 55 -1.16 7.06 -4.38
CA GLY A 55 -1.28 8.01 -5.47
C GLY A 55 -0.61 7.53 -6.76
N ARG A 56 0.58 6.92 -6.66
CA ARG A 56 1.30 6.36 -7.82
C ARG A 56 0.66 5.11 -8.38
N LEU A 57 0.16 4.21 -7.53
CA LEU A 57 -0.58 3.03 -7.97
C LEU A 57 -1.88 3.43 -8.70
N ASN A 58 -2.53 4.50 -8.25
CA ASN A 58 -3.75 5.02 -8.86
C ASN A 58 -3.55 5.59 -10.28
N GLN A 59 -2.32 5.94 -10.67
CA GLN A 59 -2.02 6.35 -12.05
C GLN A 59 -2.27 5.21 -13.07
N TYR A 60 -2.33 3.95 -12.60
CA TYR A 60 -2.60 2.78 -13.43
C TYR A 60 -4.08 2.37 -13.44
N GLY A 61 -4.96 3.16 -12.83
CA GLY A 61 -6.41 2.96 -12.88
C GLY A 61 -6.99 2.05 -11.79
N TYR A 62 -6.18 1.59 -10.83
CA TYR A 62 -6.63 0.71 -9.75
C TYR A 62 -7.60 1.36 -8.75
N ARG A 63 -7.69 2.70 -8.69
CA ARG A 63 -8.66 3.42 -7.83
C ARG A 63 -8.68 2.88 -6.38
N LEU A 64 -7.49 2.69 -5.80
CA LEU A 64 -7.34 2.32 -4.41
C LEU A 64 -8.06 3.33 -3.52
N ALA A 65 -8.80 2.79 -2.55
CA ALA A 65 -9.31 3.56 -1.43
C ALA A 65 -8.16 4.22 -0.64
N PRO A 66 -8.47 5.23 0.20
CA PRO A 66 -7.48 5.76 1.14
C PRO A 66 -6.88 4.65 2.00
N TYR A 67 -5.58 4.76 2.28
CA TYR A 67 -4.90 3.87 3.21
C TYR A 67 -5.39 4.17 4.62
N ALA A 68 -6.14 3.24 5.21
CA ALA A 68 -6.88 3.46 6.45
C ALA A 68 -6.93 2.20 7.31
N ALA A 69 -7.35 2.35 8.56
CA ALA A 69 -7.49 1.26 9.51
C ALA A 69 -8.42 0.16 8.97
N ALA A 70 -8.00 -1.08 9.12
CA ALA A 70 -8.70 -2.30 8.74
C ALA A 70 -8.77 -3.23 9.97
N PRO A 71 -9.51 -4.37 9.92
CA PRO A 71 -9.56 -5.31 11.04
C PRO A 71 -8.18 -5.78 11.52
N THR A 72 -7.20 -5.79 10.63
CA THR A 72 -5.80 -6.13 10.92
C THR A 72 -4.89 -5.05 10.32
N GLY A 73 -4.45 -4.09 11.14
CA GLY A 73 -3.55 -3.01 10.73
C GLY A 73 -4.23 -1.99 9.81
N PHE A 74 -3.52 -1.59 8.76
CA PHE A 74 -3.96 -0.64 7.75
C PHE A 74 -3.98 -1.29 6.38
N ALA A 75 -4.94 -0.88 5.56
CA ALA A 75 -5.07 -1.39 4.20
C ALA A 75 -5.63 -0.36 3.23
N ALA A 76 -5.27 -0.54 1.96
CA ALA A 76 -5.93 0.06 0.81
C ALA A 76 -6.12 -1.03 -0.25
N LYS A 77 -7.36 -1.16 -0.74
CA LYS A 77 -7.71 -2.14 -1.78
C LYS A 77 -8.12 -1.40 -3.06
N GLY A 78 -7.55 -1.83 -4.18
CA GLY A 78 -7.90 -1.34 -5.51
C GLY A 78 -9.10 -2.06 -6.11
N ALA A 79 -9.80 -1.36 -6.99
CA ALA A 79 -10.73 -1.96 -7.93
C ALA A 79 -9.99 -2.79 -8.99
N ALA A 80 -10.70 -3.77 -9.55
CA ALA A 80 -10.19 -4.53 -10.68
C ALA A 80 -10.06 -3.65 -11.94
N ILE A 81 -8.96 -3.82 -12.66
CA ILE A 81 -8.74 -3.22 -13.97
C ILE A 81 -8.62 -4.30 -15.05
N THR A 82 -9.11 -4.03 -16.25
CA THR A 82 -8.97 -4.95 -17.38
C THR A 82 -7.55 -4.88 -17.95
N LEU A 83 -6.85 -6.02 -17.95
CA LEU A 83 -5.50 -6.17 -18.47
C LEU A 83 -5.44 -6.89 -19.82
N SER A 84 -6.57 -7.38 -20.33
CA SER A 84 -6.71 -7.94 -21.68
C SER A 84 -7.54 -7.05 -22.61
N GLN A 85 -7.98 -7.60 -23.74
CA GLN A 85 -9.06 -7.03 -24.54
C GLN A 85 -10.32 -6.89 -23.69
N SER A 86 -10.98 -5.73 -23.76
CA SER A 86 -12.13 -5.39 -22.91
C SER A 86 -13.46 -5.91 -23.44
N ASP A 87 -13.52 -6.31 -24.71
CA ASP A 87 -14.68 -6.92 -25.37
C ASP A 87 -14.71 -8.45 -25.24
N ALA A 88 -13.68 -9.06 -24.64
CA ALA A 88 -13.68 -10.47 -24.30
C ALA A 88 -14.83 -10.79 -23.33
N LYS A 89 -15.44 -11.98 -23.49
CA LYS A 89 -16.55 -12.44 -22.63
C LYS A 89 -16.16 -12.50 -21.15
N SER A 90 -14.89 -12.79 -20.85
CA SER A 90 -14.36 -12.91 -19.49
C SER A 90 -12.94 -12.34 -19.46
N PRO A 91 -12.79 -11.00 -19.46
CA PRO A 91 -11.49 -10.36 -19.60
C PRO A 91 -10.59 -10.66 -18.39
N ASN A 92 -9.29 -10.79 -18.65
CA ASN A 92 -8.29 -10.93 -17.60
C ASN A 92 -8.19 -9.63 -16.80
N THR A 93 -8.21 -9.74 -15.47
CA THR A 93 -8.28 -8.58 -14.58
C THR A 93 -7.14 -8.55 -13.59
N GLY A 94 -6.63 -7.35 -13.32
CA GLY A 94 -5.65 -7.07 -12.30
C GLY A 94 -6.27 -6.39 -11.09
N THR A 95 -5.81 -6.73 -9.89
CA THR A 95 -6.08 -5.98 -8.66
C THR A 95 -4.78 -5.67 -7.94
N VAL A 96 -4.83 -4.69 -7.04
CA VAL A 96 -3.71 -4.37 -6.15
C VAL A 96 -4.23 -4.13 -4.73
N THR A 97 -3.49 -4.63 -3.75
CA THR A 97 -3.74 -4.41 -2.34
C THR A 97 -2.46 -3.94 -1.67
N VAL A 98 -2.58 -2.97 -0.78
CA VAL A 98 -1.50 -2.43 0.04
C VAL A 98 -1.88 -2.62 1.50
N THR A 99 -0.98 -3.16 2.31
CA THR A 99 -1.22 -3.38 3.75
C THR A 99 0.00 -3.03 4.58
N GLY A 100 -0.22 -2.71 5.85
CA GLY A 100 0.85 -2.45 6.82
C GLY A 100 0.33 -2.34 8.25
N PRO A 101 1.24 -2.10 9.21
CA PRO A 101 0.91 -2.18 10.63
C PRO A 101 0.21 -0.92 11.15
N ASP A 102 0.50 0.24 10.55
CA ASP A 102 0.06 1.56 10.99
C ASP A 102 -0.18 2.50 9.80
N ALA A 103 -0.58 3.75 10.09
CA ALA A 103 -0.92 4.75 9.08
C ALA A 103 0.28 5.27 8.28
N GLU A 104 1.50 5.05 8.77
CA GLU A 104 2.74 5.63 8.23
C GLU A 104 3.57 4.60 7.48
N THR A 105 3.30 3.31 7.70
CA THR A 105 4.12 2.20 7.22
C THR A 105 3.30 1.23 6.37
N ILE A 106 3.80 0.89 5.20
CA ILE A 106 3.37 -0.25 4.39
C ILE A 106 4.34 -1.42 4.64
N ASP A 107 3.79 -2.60 4.87
CA ASP A 107 4.56 -3.85 4.90
C ASP A 107 4.49 -4.61 3.58
N THR A 108 3.37 -4.54 2.86
CA THR A 108 3.14 -5.38 1.68
C THR A 108 2.39 -4.64 0.58
N ILE A 109 2.84 -4.87 -0.66
CA ILE A 109 2.12 -4.50 -1.88
C ILE A 109 1.93 -5.78 -2.69
N THR A 110 0.68 -6.13 -2.95
CA THR A 110 0.30 -7.35 -3.66
C THR A 110 -0.46 -6.99 -4.93
N PHE A 111 0.09 -7.33 -6.08
CA PHE A 111 -0.62 -7.34 -7.36
C PHE A 111 -1.14 -8.74 -7.63
N ALA A 112 -2.39 -8.87 -8.04
CA ALA A 112 -2.97 -10.15 -8.44
C ALA A 112 -3.58 -10.03 -9.84
N LEU A 113 -3.22 -10.94 -10.73
CA LEU A 113 -3.78 -11.08 -12.07
C LEU A 113 -4.60 -12.35 -12.13
N SER A 114 -5.90 -12.20 -12.37
CA SER A 114 -6.81 -13.29 -12.67
C SER A 114 -6.85 -13.54 -14.18
N LEU A 115 -6.47 -14.75 -14.59
CA LEU A 115 -6.47 -15.24 -15.96
C LEU A 115 -7.72 -16.10 -16.16
N THR A 116 -8.75 -15.48 -16.73
CA THR A 116 -10.04 -16.09 -17.08
C THR A 116 -10.22 -16.31 -18.58
N ASP A 117 -9.33 -15.73 -19.39
CA ASP A 117 -9.28 -15.85 -20.85
C ASP A 117 -7.85 -16.15 -21.31
N ASP A 118 -7.58 -17.42 -21.59
CA ASP A 118 -6.28 -17.91 -22.01
C ASP A 118 -5.84 -17.34 -23.37
N ALA A 119 -6.78 -17.02 -24.27
CA ALA A 119 -6.46 -16.45 -25.58
C ALA A 119 -5.77 -15.08 -25.43
N ASN A 120 -6.06 -14.37 -24.34
CA ASN A 120 -5.48 -13.06 -24.04
C ASN A 120 -4.53 -13.06 -22.82
N ALA A 121 -4.13 -14.24 -22.32
CA ALA A 121 -3.28 -14.34 -21.13
C ALA A 121 -1.91 -13.68 -21.31
N GLU A 122 -1.25 -13.87 -22.46
CA GLU A 122 0.04 -13.25 -22.77
C GLU A 122 -0.03 -11.71 -22.75
N THR A 123 -1.12 -11.16 -23.29
CA THR A 123 -1.35 -9.71 -23.26
C THR A 123 -1.51 -9.22 -21.83
N ALA A 124 -2.29 -9.94 -21.01
CA ALA A 124 -2.52 -9.57 -19.63
C ALA A 124 -1.25 -9.64 -18.76
N LYS A 125 -0.45 -10.71 -18.91
CA LYS A 125 0.86 -10.85 -18.24
C LYS A 125 1.82 -9.74 -18.64
N LYS A 126 1.87 -9.39 -19.93
CA LYS A 126 2.67 -8.27 -20.43
C LYS A 126 2.23 -6.95 -19.81
N ARG A 127 0.93 -6.64 -19.81
CA ARG A 127 0.42 -5.39 -19.21
C ARG A 127 0.68 -5.31 -17.71
N LEU A 128 0.51 -6.41 -16.97
CA LEU A 128 0.88 -6.46 -15.55
C LEU A 128 2.38 -6.17 -15.37
N THR A 129 3.23 -6.84 -16.14
CA THR A 129 4.69 -6.67 -16.08
C THR A 129 5.07 -5.21 -16.35
N ASP A 130 4.48 -4.59 -17.37
CA ASP A 130 4.74 -3.20 -17.75
C ASP A 130 4.26 -2.23 -16.66
N ILE A 131 3.11 -2.47 -16.02
CA ILE A 131 2.61 -1.69 -14.87
C ILE A 131 3.57 -1.80 -13.67
N VAL A 132 3.95 -3.01 -13.27
CA VAL A 132 4.83 -3.22 -12.11
C VAL A 132 6.20 -2.60 -12.37
N ARG A 133 6.76 -2.76 -13.57
CA ARG A 133 8.03 -2.14 -13.95
C ARG A 133 7.94 -0.62 -13.96
N ALA A 134 6.87 -0.05 -14.51
CA ALA A 134 6.67 1.39 -14.50
C ALA A 134 6.54 1.93 -13.08
N PHE A 135 5.85 1.21 -12.19
CA PHE A 135 5.74 1.56 -10.77
C PHE A 135 7.11 1.59 -10.09
N LEU A 136 7.93 0.54 -10.25
CA LEU A 136 9.29 0.49 -9.71
C LEU A 136 10.17 1.63 -10.24
N PHE A 137 10.06 1.93 -11.55
CA PHE A 137 10.82 2.99 -12.20
C PHE A 137 10.52 4.39 -11.62
N GLN A 138 9.28 4.65 -11.19
CA GLN A 138 8.92 5.90 -10.51
C GLN A 138 9.74 6.15 -9.23
N TYR A 139 10.22 5.08 -8.59
CA TYR A 139 11.05 5.12 -7.39
C TYR A 139 12.54 4.86 -7.67
N ARG A 140 12.94 4.80 -8.96
CA ARG A 140 14.31 4.46 -9.39
C ARG A 140 14.76 3.07 -8.93
N ILE A 141 13.82 2.13 -8.84
CA ILE A 141 14.11 0.73 -8.50
C ILE A 141 14.25 -0.06 -9.80
N ASP A 142 15.39 -0.73 -9.98
CA ASP A 142 15.67 -1.63 -11.11
C ASP A 142 15.24 -3.06 -10.75
N ASP A 143 14.41 -3.68 -11.59
CA ASP A 143 13.89 -5.02 -11.36
C ASP A 143 14.91 -6.14 -11.59
N LYS A 144 16.07 -5.86 -12.22
CA LYS A 144 17.13 -6.84 -12.52
C LYS A 144 16.59 -8.13 -13.16
N LYS A 145 15.55 -8.00 -14.00
CA LYS A 145 14.83 -9.12 -14.67
C LYS A 145 14.01 -10.03 -13.75
N ALA A 146 13.82 -9.69 -12.48
CA ALA A 146 12.96 -10.47 -11.58
C ALA A 146 11.51 -10.57 -12.11
N LEU A 147 11.03 -9.54 -12.83
CA LEU A 147 9.69 -9.54 -13.40
C LEU A 147 9.54 -10.42 -14.65
N ASP A 148 10.62 -10.98 -15.22
CA ASP A 148 10.53 -11.92 -16.34
C ASP A 148 9.77 -13.20 -15.95
N ALA A 149 9.75 -13.54 -14.65
CA ALA A 149 8.96 -14.64 -14.12
C ALA A 149 7.45 -14.41 -14.25
N ILE A 150 6.98 -13.15 -14.29
CA ILE A 150 5.57 -12.84 -14.57
C ILE A 150 5.23 -13.25 -16.01
N ALA A 151 6.04 -12.79 -16.97
CA ALA A 151 5.82 -13.09 -18.39
C ALA A 151 5.88 -14.60 -18.67
N LYS A 152 6.86 -15.28 -18.07
CA LYS A 152 7.03 -16.74 -18.18
C LYS A 152 6.03 -17.54 -17.36
N GLU A 153 5.25 -16.87 -16.51
CA GLU A 153 4.34 -17.52 -15.57
C GLU A 153 5.08 -18.59 -14.75
N GLN A 154 6.14 -18.13 -14.07
CA GLN A 154 6.95 -18.97 -13.19
C GLN A 154 6.90 -18.43 -11.76
N ALA A 155 6.87 -19.36 -10.80
CA ALA A 155 7.04 -19.01 -9.41
C ALA A 155 8.45 -18.42 -9.21
N PHE A 156 8.55 -17.42 -8.35
CA PHE A 156 9.81 -16.76 -8.03
C PHE A 156 9.81 -16.34 -6.57
N ASP A 157 10.93 -16.53 -5.89
CA ASP A 157 11.16 -15.97 -4.56
C ASP A 157 12.58 -15.42 -4.55
N GLY A 158 12.72 -14.15 -4.19
CA GLY A 158 13.99 -13.45 -4.31
C GLY A 158 13.92 -12.00 -3.86
N MET A 159 14.82 -11.19 -4.39
CA MET A 159 14.99 -9.79 -3.99
C MET A 159 15.01 -8.87 -5.20
N ILE A 160 14.39 -7.69 -5.06
CA ILE A 160 14.64 -6.53 -5.92
C ILE A 160 15.27 -5.46 -5.06
N GLY A 161 16.55 -5.15 -5.27
CA GLY A 161 17.30 -4.30 -4.33
C GLY A 161 17.35 -4.95 -2.95
N THR A 162 16.78 -4.27 -1.95
CA THR A 162 16.70 -4.74 -0.56
C THR A 162 15.36 -5.40 -0.20
N ALA A 163 14.33 -5.28 -1.04
CA ALA A 163 12.99 -5.76 -0.74
C ALA A 163 12.75 -7.18 -1.28
N PRO A 164 12.22 -8.09 -0.44
CA PRO A 164 11.74 -9.38 -0.91
C PRO A 164 10.62 -9.24 -1.94
N ILE A 165 10.68 -10.06 -2.97
CA ILE A 165 9.61 -10.26 -3.94
C ILE A 165 9.25 -11.75 -3.99
N ALA A 166 7.96 -12.05 -4.00
CA ALA A 166 7.45 -13.37 -4.29
C ALA A 166 6.46 -13.31 -5.46
N ILE A 167 6.60 -14.21 -6.42
CA ILE A 167 5.63 -14.47 -7.48
C ILE A 167 5.07 -15.87 -7.26
N ALA A 168 3.78 -15.95 -6.96
CA ALA A 168 3.05 -17.19 -6.77
C ALA A 168 2.07 -17.41 -7.93
N ILE A 169 1.83 -18.67 -8.25
CA ILE A 169 0.89 -19.08 -9.29
C ILE A 169 -0.06 -20.09 -8.68
N ASP A 170 -1.32 -19.70 -8.60
CA ASP A 170 -2.41 -20.61 -8.30
C ASP A 170 -3.07 -21.00 -9.61
N LYS A 171 -3.16 -22.30 -9.88
CA LYS A 171 -3.80 -22.77 -11.12
C LYS A 171 -5.32 -22.69 -11.05
N GLY A 172 -5.91 -22.76 -9.84
CA GLY A 172 -7.35 -22.75 -9.61
C GLY A 172 -8.15 -23.77 -10.45
N ASP A 173 -9.43 -23.91 -10.15
CA ASP A 173 -10.33 -24.73 -10.98
C ASP A 173 -11.04 -23.90 -12.07
N ALA A 174 -11.29 -22.62 -11.79
CA ALA A 174 -12.07 -21.72 -12.67
C ALA A 174 -11.22 -20.59 -13.29
N ALA A 175 -10.17 -20.16 -12.61
CA ALA A 175 -9.26 -19.13 -13.07
C ALA A 175 -7.89 -19.34 -12.45
N ARG A 176 -6.86 -19.15 -13.28
CA ARG A 176 -5.48 -19.15 -12.82
C ARG A 176 -5.14 -17.76 -12.29
N THR A 177 -4.52 -17.68 -11.12
CA THR A 177 -4.11 -16.42 -10.51
C THR A 177 -2.59 -16.33 -10.43
N LEU A 178 -2.03 -15.22 -10.91
CA LEU A 178 -0.64 -14.86 -10.69
C LEU A 178 -0.58 -13.73 -9.66
N THR A 179 0.18 -13.94 -8.58
CA THR A 179 0.30 -12.99 -7.48
C THR A 179 1.74 -12.51 -7.32
N VAL A 180 1.97 -11.21 -7.45
CA VAL A 180 3.27 -10.56 -7.24
C VAL A 180 3.22 -9.80 -5.92
N THR A 181 4.09 -10.16 -4.99
CA THR A 181 4.12 -9.58 -3.64
C THR A 181 5.46 -8.95 -3.38
N PHE A 182 5.48 -7.66 -3.05
CA PHE A 182 6.63 -6.96 -2.49
C PHE A 182 6.46 -6.83 -0.99
N ARG A 183 7.52 -7.08 -0.23
CA ARG A 183 7.51 -6.93 1.23
C ARG A 183 8.56 -5.92 1.69
N ARG A 184 8.23 -5.17 2.74
CA ARG A 184 9.22 -4.37 3.46
C ARG A 184 10.25 -5.32 4.10
N PRO A 185 11.56 -5.04 4.03
CA PRO A 185 12.59 -5.99 4.49
C PRO A 185 12.46 -6.43 5.95
N SER A 186 11.90 -5.57 6.81
CA SER A 186 11.65 -5.85 8.24
C SER A 186 10.22 -6.35 8.53
N ALA A 187 9.35 -6.45 7.52
CA ALA A 187 8.02 -7.01 7.71
C ALA A 187 8.13 -8.51 7.96
N THR A 188 7.50 -8.98 9.03
CA THR A 188 7.30 -10.42 9.22
C THR A 188 6.20 -10.86 8.26
N ALA A 189 6.40 -11.97 7.53
CA ALA A 189 5.34 -12.50 6.67
C ALA A 189 4.05 -12.68 7.50
N PRO A 190 2.86 -12.37 6.95
CA PRO A 190 1.61 -12.70 7.64
C PRO A 190 1.64 -14.19 7.91
N ALA A 191 1.39 -14.57 9.18
CA ALA A 191 1.36 -15.96 9.59
C ALA A 191 0.45 -16.71 8.62
N GLU A 192 1.03 -17.65 7.83
CA GLU A 192 0.22 -18.62 7.12
C GLU A 192 -0.72 -19.23 8.15
N ALA A 193 -2.02 -19.13 7.90
CA ALA A 193 -2.98 -19.93 8.63
C ALA A 193 -2.55 -21.38 8.41
N MET A 194 -1.91 -21.97 9.42
CA MET A 194 -1.69 -23.40 9.50
C MET A 194 -3.08 -24.05 9.49
N VAL A 195 -3.62 -24.31 8.30
CA VAL A 195 -4.63 -25.35 8.14
C VAL A 195 -3.84 -26.65 8.21
N GLY A 196 -3.40 -26.97 9.43
CA GLY A 196 -2.99 -28.30 9.80
C GLY A 196 -4.20 -29.19 9.63
N ASN A 197 -4.26 -29.88 8.49
CA ASN A 197 -5.12 -31.03 8.31
C ASN A 197 -4.58 -32.13 9.24
N SER A 198 -4.94 -32.05 10.52
CA SER A 198 -4.73 -33.14 11.48
C SER A 198 -5.71 -34.24 11.14
N GLN A 199 -5.34 -35.11 10.19
CA GLN A 199 -5.86 -36.47 10.20
C GLN A 199 -5.46 -37.10 11.53
N GLN A 200 -6.44 -37.34 12.39
CA GLN A 200 -6.32 -38.21 13.56
C GLN A 200 -6.88 -39.60 13.21
N PRO A 201 -6.39 -40.65 13.90
CA PRO A 201 -6.43 -42.05 13.47
C PRO A 201 -7.81 -42.71 13.48
#